data_AF-A0A7W0I964-F1
#
_entry.id   AF-A0A7W0I964-F1
#
_cell.length_a   1.000
_cell.length_b   1.000
_cell.length_c   1.000
_cell.angle_alpha   90.00
_cell.angle_beta   90.00
_cell.angle_gamma   90.00
#
_symmetry.space_group_name_H-M   'P 1'
#
loop_
_entity.id
_entity.type
_entity.pdbx_description
1 polymer ?
#
loop_
_entity_poly.entity_id
_entity_poly.type
_entity_poly.pdbx_seq_one_letter_code
_entity_poly.pdbx_strand_id
1 'polypeptide(L)'
;MLRIHFTDADLARTRIAAVPDPLWEICASLHRFQSRQGRWAYADWFRTARTRLHAAGFAPTLRTLLLPLVPRAAYFPDFLTPPEATEGLDAGLEAILATPKRRILDEVGILARTSGAPAWAPSLAEPDMRKELVQAMRAYHDTVIAPHSDHIQARIEAERSARARAMLNGGIDGVLQSLGPDLRWQRPILHTVYPEDRDLHLNGRGLLLVPSYFCWGNPVTFGDTTLDPILIYSLSHEPHHSALPGDLGSGASLKALLGRTRAAVLRAAATGATTGELARATGVSASSASQHATALRDAGLITSHRHAASVLHTLTPLGAALLRANTPGSP
;
A
#
# COMPACT_ATOMS: atom_id res chain seq x y z
N MET A 1 -17.03 -10.81 7.57
CA MET A 1 -17.15 -9.34 7.69
C MET A 1 -16.38 -8.92 8.94
N LEU A 2 -15.53 -7.91 8.86
CA LEU A 2 -14.85 -7.37 10.04
C LEU A 2 -15.55 -6.07 10.45
N ARG A 3 -15.88 -5.96 11.74
CA ARG A 3 -16.45 -4.76 12.38
C ARG A 3 -15.48 -4.28 13.45
N ILE A 4 -14.94 -3.07 13.26
CA ILE A 4 -14.03 -2.45 14.23
C ILE A 4 -14.82 -1.41 15.01
N HIS A 5 -14.95 -1.64 16.31
CA HIS A 5 -15.74 -0.82 17.24
C HIS A 5 -14.85 0.20 17.93
N PHE A 6 -15.17 1.48 17.75
CA PHE A 6 -14.45 2.60 18.34
C PHE A 6 -15.20 3.16 19.55
N THR A 7 -14.45 3.49 20.60
CA THR A 7 -14.86 4.49 21.60
C THR A 7 -14.38 5.88 21.17
N ASP A 8 -14.84 6.94 21.84
CA ASP A 8 -14.31 8.29 21.59
C ASP A 8 -12.81 8.40 21.93
N ALA A 9 -12.35 7.66 22.93
CA ALA A 9 -10.92 7.56 23.26
C ALA A 9 -10.13 6.89 22.12
N ASP A 10 -10.72 5.90 21.44
CA ASP A 10 -10.07 5.25 20.30
C ASP A 10 -9.94 6.18 19.10
N LEU A 11 -10.97 6.98 18.83
CA LEU A 11 -10.94 7.98 17.77
C LEU A 11 -9.82 9.00 18.01
N ALA A 12 -9.66 9.48 19.25
CA ALA A 12 -8.59 10.40 19.62
C ALA A 12 -7.17 9.77 19.52
N ARG A 13 -7.06 8.45 19.70
CA ARG A 13 -5.77 7.72 19.62
C ARG A 13 -5.51 7.11 18.24
N THR A 14 -6.42 7.27 17.28
CA THR A 14 -6.23 6.72 15.94
C THR A 14 -5.12 7.48 15.21
N ARG A 15 -4.18 6.74 14.61
CA ARG A 15 -3.00 7.28 13.93
C ARG A 15 -2.85 6.65 12.57
N ILE A 16 -2.04 7.29 11.73
CA ILE A 16 -1.61 6.75 10.44
C ILE A 16 -0.11 6.48 10.54
N ALA A 17 0.33 5.32 10.09
CA ALA A 17 1.73 4.93 10.13
C ALA A 17 2.63 5.96 9.43
N ALA A 18 3.77 6.24 10.06
CA ALA A 18 4.72 7.23 9.59
C ALA A 18 5.68 6.71 8.50
N VAL A 19 5.71 5.40 8.29
CA VAL A 19 6.51 4.72 7.26
C VAL A 19 5.75 3.48 6.80
N PRO A 20 6.01 2.97 5.58
CA PRO A 20 5.57 1.65 5.17
C PRO A 20 6.16 0.60 6.11
N ASP A 21 5.37 -0.40 6.48
CA ASP A 21 5.90 -1.54 7.22
C ASP A 21 6.45 -2.59 6.24
N PRO A 22 7.76 -2.88 6.27
CA PRO A 22 8.41 -3.73 5.28
C PRO A 22 7.96 -5.19 5.36
N LEU A 23 7.64 -5.71 6.55
CA LEU A 23 7.22 -7.10 6.70
C LEU A 23 5.77 -7.28 6.26
N TRP A 24 4.91 -6.28 6.49
CA TRP A 24 3.58 -6.25 5.88
C TRP A 24 3.64 -6.16 4.35
N GLU A 25 4.55 -5.38 3.77
CA GLU A 25 4.73 -5.34 2.31
C GLU A 25 5.26 -6.67 1.73
N ILE A 26 6.14 -7.38 2.45
CA ILE A 26 6.54 -8.75 2.08
C ILE A 26 5.31 -9.65 2.05
N CYS A 27 4.52 -9.70 3.12
CA CYS A 27 3.34 -10.55 3.20
C CYS A 27 2.29 -10.19 2.13
N ALA A 28 2.02 -8.90 1.95
CA ALA A 28 1.05 -8.41 0.97
C ALA A 28 1.50 -8.68 -0.49
N SER A 29 2.80 -8.56 -0.79
CA SER A 29 3.34 -8.91 -2.11
C SER A 29 3.31 -10.41 -2.38
N LEU A 30 3.50 -11.26 -1.37
CA LEU A 30 3.31 -12.71 -1.48
C LEU A 30 1.85 -13.05 -1.84
N HIS A 31 0.87 -12.35 -1.26
CA HIS A 31 -0.54 -12.48 -1.66
C HIS A 31 -0.79 -12.11 -3.13
N ARG A 32 0.01 -11.21 -3.72
CA ARG A 32 -0.11 -10.86 -5.15
C ARG A 32 0.22 -12.05 -6.05
N PHE A 33 1.16 -12.91 -5.66
CA PHE A 33 1.45 -14.14 -6.42
C PHE A 33 0.33 -15.19 -6.35
N GLN A 34 -0.56 -15.09 -5.36
CA GLN A 34 -1.65 -16.03 -5.11
C GLN A 34 -2.99 -15.60 -5.74
N SER A 35 -3.05 -14.41 -6.37
CA SER A 35 -4.27 -13.87 -6.95
C SER A 35 -4.04 -13.26 -8.34
N ARG A 36 -5.13 -13.16 -9.10
CA ARG A 36 -5.20 -12.38 -10.35
C ARG A 36 -5.88 -11.02 -10.15
N GLN A 37 -6.53 -10.80 -9.01
CA GLN A 37 -7.19 -9.53 -8.68
C GLN A 37 -6.15 -8.41 -8.57
N GLY A 38 -6.46 -7.25 -9.17
CA GLY A 38 -5.56 -6.09 -9.18
C GLY A 38 -4.28 -6.27 -9.98
N ARG A 39 -4.12 -7.36 -10.75
CA ARG A 39 -2.88 -7.64 -11.48
C ARG A 39 -2.47 -6.52 -12.45
N TRP A 40 -3.42 -5.79 -13.01
CA TRP A 40 -3.17 -4.65 -13.89
C TRP A 40 -2.40 -3.54 -13.17
N ALA A 41 -2.70 -3.27 -11.89
CA ALA A 41 -2.08 -2.19 -11.12
C ALA A 41 -0.61 -2.46 -10.80
N TYR A 42 -0.21 -3.73 -10.83
CA TYR A 42 1.16 -4.19 -10.54
C TYR A 42 1.81 -4.88 -11.74
N ALA A 43 1.32 -4.66 -12.97
CA ALA A 43 1.76 -5.43 -14.13
C ALA A 43 3.28 -5.34 -14.36
N ASP A 44 3.85 -4.14 -14.16
CA ASP A 44 5.30 -3.93 -14.30
C ASP A 44 6.08 -4.62 -13.17
N TRP A 45 5.61 -4.48 -11.93
CA TRP A 45 6.16 -5.20 -10.79
C TRP A 45 6.13 -6.73 -11.01
N PHE A 46 5.01 -7.31 -11.45
CA PHE A 46 4.92 -8.75 -11.72
C PHE A 46 5.91 -9.21 -12.79
N ARG A 47 6.06 -8.43 -13.87
CA ARG A 47 6.97 -8.75 -14.97
C ARG A 47 8.42 -8.79 -14.46
N THR A 48 8.84 -7.74 -13.76
CA THR A 48 10.20 -7.61 -13.24
C THR A 48 10.48 -8.61 -12.11
N ALA A 49 9.54 -8.79 -11.17
CA ALA A 49 9.67 -9.73 -10.07
C ALA A 49 9.83 -11.17 -10.57
N ARG A 50 9.02 -11.61 -11.54
CA ARG A 50 9.15 -12.96 -12.12
C ARG A 50 10.51 -13.19 -12.76
N THR A 51 11.00 -12.22 -13.54
CA THR A 51 12.32 -12.31 -14.18
C THR A 51 13.44 -12.39 -13.14
N ARG A 52 13.39 -11.54 -12.10
CA ARG A 52 14.41 -11.50 -11.04
C ARG A 52 14.39 -12.75 -10.17
N LEU A 53 13.22 -13.23 -9.77
CA LEU A 53 13.07 -14.48 -9.01
C LEU A 53 13.58 -15.69 -9.79
N HIS A 54 13.33 -15.73 -11.11
CA HIS A 54 13.87 -16.78 -11.96
C HIS A 54 15.40 -16.69 -12.08
N ALA A 55 15.94 -15.51 -12.35
CA ALA A 55 17.39 -15.29 -12.45
C ALA A 55 18.13 -15.61 -11.14
N ALA A 56 17.50 -15.36 -9.99
CA ALA A 56 18.04 -15.67 -8.68
C ALA A 56 17.85 -17.14 -8.25
N GLY A 57 17.17 -17.97 -9.05
CA GLY A 57 16.84 -19.35 -8.67
C GLY A 57 15.92 -19.45 -7.44
N PHE A 58 15.19 -18.38 -7.10
CA PHE A 58 14.44 -18.26 -5.84
C PHE A 58 13.03 -18.91 -5.91
N ALA A 59 12.62 -19.39 -7.08
CA ALA A 59 11.29 -19.96 -7.28
C ALA A 59 10.96 -21.15 -6.35
N PRO A 60 11.88 -22.09 -6.05
CA PRO A 60 11.64 -23.15 -5.07
C PRO A 60 11.37 -22.59 -3.67
N THR A 61 12.29 -21.77 -3.13
CA THR A 61 12.16 -21.14 -1.80
C THR A 61 10.86 -20.35 -1.66
N LEU A 62 10.50 -19.56 -2.67
CA LEU A 62 9.23 -18.84 -2.69
C LEU A 62 8.03 -19.78 -2.53
N ARG A 63 8.01 -20.92 -3.24
CA ARG A 63 6.89 -21.86 -3.28
C ARG A 63 6.82 -22.78 -2.06
N THR A 64 7.97 -23.21 -1.53
CA THR A 64 8.04 -24.23 -0.48
C THR A 64 8.15 -23.63 0.92
N LEU A 65 8.73 -22.43 1.05
CA LEU A 65 8.99 -21.78 2.34
C LEU A 65 8.06 -20.58 2.57
N LEU A 66 8.07 -19.58 1.68
CA LEU A 66 7.39 -18.29 1.94
C LEU A 66 5.87 -18.34 1.72
N LEU A 67 5.42 -18.74 0.52
CA LEU A 67 3.99 -18.75 0.18
C LEU A 67 3.13 -19.59 1.14
N PRO A 68 3.56 -20.78 1.60
CA PRO A 68 2.73 -21.59 2.50
C PRO A 68 2.55 -21.01 3.90
N LEU A 69 3.43 -20.09 4.34
CA LEU A 69 3.29 -19.41 5.64
C LEU A 69 2.37 -18.18 5.58
N VAL A 70 2.13 -17.64 4.39
CA VAL A 70 1.33 -16.43 4.16
C VAL A 70 0.18 -16.76 3.19
N PRO A 71 -0.74 -17.67 3.54
CA PRO A 71 -1.85 -17.99 2.68
C PRO A 71 -2.83 -16.82 2.61
N ARG A 72 -3.48 -16.64 1.46
CA ARG A 72 -4.63 -15.74 1.33
C ARG A 72 -5.88 -16.34 1.99
N ALA A 73 -5.87 -16.44 3.30
CA ALA A 73 -6.87 -17.12 4.13
C ALA A 73 -7.29 -16.27 5.35
N ALA A 74 -8.02 -16.86 6.29
CA ALA A 74 -8.50 -16.19 7.50
C ALA A 74 -7.36 -15.75 8.44
N TYR A 75 -6.23 -16.47 8.41
CA TYR A 75 -5.10 -16.21 9.30
C TYR A 75 -3.77 -16.61 8.65
N PHE A 76 -2.75 -15.80 8.93
CA PHE A 76 -1.34 -16.16 8.85
C PHE A 76 -0.63 -15.70 10.14
N PRO A 77 0.50 -16.32 10.53
CA PRO A 77 1.13 -16.05 11.83
C PRO A 77 1.56 -14.59 12.03
N ASP A 78 1.11 -13.98 13.13
CA ASP A 78 1.40 -12.60 13.50
C ASP A 78 2.89 -12.37 13.81
N PHE A 79 3.63 -13.41 14.20
CA PHE A 79 5.08 -13.31 14.40
C PHE A 79 5.86 -12.98 13.10
N LEU A 80 5.24 -13.11 11.92
CA LEU A 80 5.84 -12.72 10.64
C LEU A 80 5.77 -11.21 10.39
N THR A 81 4.95 -10.49 11.16
CA THR A 81 4.78 -9.03 11.07
C THR A 81 4.89 -8.37 12.46
N PRO A 82 6.03 -8.57 13.16
CA PRO A 82 6.28 -8.01 14.48
C PRO A 82 6.19 -6.47 14.49
N PRO A 83 5.67 -5.85 15.56
CA PRO A 83 5.59 -4.39 15.68
C PRO A 83 6.93 -3.64 15.49
N GLU A 84 8.04 -4.29 15.81
CA GLU A 84 9.41 -3.80 15.65
C GLU A 84 9.76 -3.50 14.17
N ALA A 85 9.02 -4.06 13.21
CA ALA A 85 9.18 -3.75 11.79
C ALA A 85 8.91 -2.27 11.46
N THR A 86 8.22 -1.53 12.34
CA THR A 86 8.05 -0.08 12.21
C THR A 86 9.38 0.70 12.27
N GLU A 87 10.43 0.11 12.84
CA GLU A 87 11.80 0.67 12.87
C GLU A 87 12.62 0.28 11.63
N GLY A 88 12.08 -0.58 10.76
CA GLY A 88 12.69 -1.01 9.50
C GLY A 88 12.80 -2.53 9.37
N LEU A 89 13.31 -2.96 8.21
CA LEU A 89 13.38 -4.38 7.86
C LEU A 89 14.30 -5.15 8.81
N ASP A 90 15.44 -4.59 9.19
CA ASP A 90 16.42 -5.25 10.06
C ASP A 90 15.85 -5.53 11.45
N ALA A 91 15.24 -4.52 12.07
CA ALA A 91 14.57 -4.65 13.37
C ALA A 91 13.44 -5.68 13.34
N GLY A 92 12.61 -5.67 12.28
CA GLY A 92 11.55 -6.66 12.10
C GLY A 92 12.10 -8.08 11.95
N LEU A 93 13.14 -8.28 11.14
CA LEU A 93 13.76 -9.59 10.95
C LEU A 93 14.45 -10.12 12.23
N GLU A 94 15.07 -9.23 13.01
CA GLU A 94 15.62 -9.56 14.34
C GLU A 94 14.53 -9.99 15.32
N ALA A 95 13.37 -9.31 15.32
CA ALA A 95 12.22 -9.68 16.14
C ALA A 95 11.65 -11.06 15.76
N ILE A 96 11.64 -11.42 14.47
CA ILE A 96 11.28 -12.78 14.03
C ILE A 96 12.25 -13.82 14.64
N LEU A 97 13.56 -13.56 14.60
CA LEU A 97 14.56 -14.47 15.17
C LEU A 97 14.38 -14.65 16.69
N ALA A 98 14.08 -13.54 17.37
CA ALA A 98 13.88 -13.46 18.82
C ALA A 98 12.52 -13.99 19.29
N THR A 99 11.60 -14.33 18.38
CA THR A 99 10.27 -14.80 18.74
C THR A 99 10.34 -16.05 19.63
N PRO A 100 9.67 -16.07 20.80
CA PRO A 100 9.70 -17.23 21.69
C PRO A 100 9.16 -18.50 21.01
N LYS A 101 9.83 -19.63 21.20
CA LYS A 101 9.44 -20.95 20.64
C LYS A 101 7.97 -21.29 20.88
N ARG A 102 7.47 -21.02 22.09
CA ARG A 102 6.06 -21.26 22.44
C ARG A 102 5.11 -20.48 21.53
N ARG A 103 5.37 -19.19 21.32
CA ARG A 103 4.55 -18.33 20.45
C ARG A 103 4.53 -18.85 19.01
N ILE A 104 5.67 -19.27 18.48
CA ILE A 104 5.76 -19.84 17.13
C ILE A 104 4.89 -21.11 17.00
N LEU A 105 5.02 -22.04 17.96
CA LEU A 105 4.22 -23.28 17.94
C LEU A 105 2.73 -22.99 18.08
N ASP A 106 2.35 -22.06 18.95
CA ASP A 106 0.96 -21.65 19.17
C ASP A 106 0.38 -21.06 17.86
N GLU A 107 1.06 -20.10 17.24
CA GLU A 107 0.61 -19.43 16.03
C GLU A 107 0.63 -20.34 14.78
N VAL A 108 1.65 -21.18 14.61
CA VAL A 108 1.67 -22.22 13.56
C VAL A 108 0.53 -23.22 13.78
N GLY A 109 0.21 -23.53 15.03
CA GLY A 109 -0.94 -24.34 15.39
C GLY A 109 -2.27 -23.70 15.00
N ILE A 110 -2.41 -22.38 15.14
CA ILE A 110 -3.58 -21.63 14.65
C ILE A 110 -3.67 -21.74 13.13
N LEU A 111 -2.58 -21.44 12.41
CA LEU A 111 -2.50 -21.56 10.95
C LEU A 111 -2.93 -22.95 10.47
N ALA A 112 -2.43 -24.01 11.14
CA ALA A 112 -2.77 -25.40 10.81
C ALA A 112 -4.28 -25.68 10.94
N ARG A 113 -4.93 -25.13 11.97
CA ARG A 113 -6.37 -25.31 12.21
C ARG A 113 -7.26 -24.48 11.28
N THR A 114 -6.82 -23.28 10.89
CA THR A 114 -7.66 -22.34 10.14
C THR A 114 -7.48 -22.44 8.63
N SER A 115 -6.25 -22.64 8.16
CA SER A 115 -5.87 -22.49 6.75
C SER A 115 -5.10 -23.71 6.20
N GLY A 116 -4.67 -24.60 7.09
CA GLY A 116 -3.70 -25.65 6.78
C GLY A 116 -2.27 -25.09 6.81
N ALA A 117 -1.36 -25.80 7.51
CA ALA A 117 0.06 -25.45 7.58
C ALA A 117 0.90 -26.56 6.95
N PRO A 118 2.07 -26.25 6.36
CA PRO A 118 3.03 -27.26 5.96
C PRO A 118 3.46 -28.13 7.13
N ALA A 119 3.71 -29.41 6.87
CA ALA A 119 4.18 -30.35 7.91
C ALA A 119 5.50 -29.92 8.57
N TRP A 120 6.34 -29.14 7.85
CA TRP A 120 7.60 -28.61 8.36
C TRP A 120 7.43 -27.34 9.20
N ALA A 121 6.28 -26.65 9.15
CA ALA A 121 6.11 -25.34 9.80
C ALA A 121 6.41 -25.34 11.32
N PRO A 122 6.11 -26.40 12.10
CA PRO A 122 6.51 -26.47 13.51
C PRO A 122 8.02 -26.40 13.73
N SER A 123 8.84 -26.77 12.74
CA SER A 123 10.31 -26.68 12.79
C SER A 123 10.80 -25.22 12.87
N LEU A 124 9.96 -24.22 12.59
CA LEU A 124 10.28 -22.80 12.87
C LEU A 124 10.51 -22.52 14.36
N ALA A 125 10.12 -23.43 15.25
CA ALA A 125 10.53 -23.41 16.65
C ALA A 125 12.07 -23.50 16.82
N GLU A 126 12.77 -24.08 15.86
CA GLU A 126 14.22 -24.25 15.88
C GLU A 126 14.93 -23.02 15.31
N PRO A 127 15.99 -22.50 15.96
CA PRO A 127 16.66 -21.26 15.55
C PRO A 127 17.18 -21.28 14.11
N ASP A 128 17.70 -22.41 13.63
CA ASP A 128 18.30 -22.48 12.29
C ASP A 128 17.25 -22.40 11.17
N MET A 129 16.07 -23.01 11.37
CA MET A 129 14.95 -22.87 10.46
C MET A 129 14.41 -21.42 10.44
N ARG A 130 14.44 -20.71 11.57
CA ARG A 130 14.12 -19.27 11.58
C ARG A 130 15.14 -18.42 10.86
N LYS A 131 16.43 -18.73 10.99
CA LYS A 131 17.49 -18.05 10.23
C LYS A 131 17.27 -18.24 8.73
N GLU A 132 16.93 -19.46 8.29
CA GLU A 132 16.61 -19.73 6.89
C GLU A 132 15.40 -18.92 6.41
N LEU A 133 14.33 -18.87 7.21
CA LEU A 133 13.15 -18.03 6.91
C LEU A 133 13.52 -16.55 6.77
N VAL A 134 14.24 -15.99 7.73
CA VAL A 134 14.63 -14.57 7.74
C VAL A 134 15.55 -14.24 6.56
N GLN A 135 16.50 -15.12 6.24
CA GLN A 135 17.34 -14.99 5.05
C GLN A 135 16.50 -15.00 3.77
N ALA A 136 15.52 -15.89 3.66
CA ALA A 136 14.62 -15.94 2.53
C ALA A 136 13.74 -14.69 2.42
N MET A 137 13.23 -14.15 3.54
CA MET A 137 12.45 -12.91 3.56
C MET A 137 13.29 -11.71 3.09
N ARG A 138 14.53 -11.58 3.57
CA ARG A 138 15.46 -10.54 3.12
C ARG A 138 15.78 -10.67 1.64
N ALA A 139 16.17 -11.87 1.19
CA ALA A 139 16.48 -12.13 -0.21
C ALA A 139 15.29 -11.82 -1.12
N TYR A 140 14.08 -12.19 -0.69
CA TYR A 140 12.85 -11.86 -1.40
C TYR A 140 12.63 -10.34 -1.49
N HIS A 141 12.71 -9.63 -0.36
CA HIS A 141 12.59 -8.18 -0.32
C HIS A 141 13.57 -7.50 -1.28
N ASP A 142 14.85 -7.85 -1.21
CA ASP A 142 15.90 -7.24 -2.03
C ASP A 142 15.71 -7.56 -3.53
N THR A 143 15.13 -8.72 -3.83
CA THR A 143 14.88 -9.16 -5.21
C THR A 143 13.66 -8.48 -5.83
N VAL A 144 12.55 -8.33 -5.09
CA VAL A 144 11.26 -7.93 -5.70
C VAL A 144 10.63 -6.66 -5.13
N ILE A 145 11.05 -6.18 -3.96
CA ILE A 145 10.50 -4.97 -3.32
C ILE A 145 11.47 -3.80 -3.43
N ALA A 146 12.72 -3.98 -2.96
CA ALA A 146 13.74 -2.93 -2.97
C ALA A 146 13.93 -2.23 -4.33
N PRO A 147 13.86 -2.92 -5.49
CA PRO A 147 14.01 -2.27 -6.80
C PRO A 147 12.89 -1.28 -7.14
N HIS A 148 11.76 -1.35 -6.44
CA HIS A 148 10.57 -0.50 -6.62
C HIS A 148 10.34 0.45 -5.44
N SER A 149 11.29 0.53 -4.50
CA SER A 149 11.17 1.29 -3.25
C SER A 149 10.78 2.75 -3.46
N ASP A 150 11.43 3.47 -4.37
CA ASP A 150 11.10 4.87 -4.70
C ASP A 150 9.64 5.03 -5.14
N HIS A 151 9.14 4.10 -5.97
CA HIS A 151 7.76 4.14 -6.46
C HIS A 151 6.75 3.82 -5.35
N ILE A 152 7.04 2.78 -4.56
CA ILE A 152 6.24 2.39 -3.40
C ILE A 152 6.14 3.56 -2.41
N GLN A 153 7.27 4.18 -2.08
CA GLN A 153 7.36 5.32 -1.18
C GLN A 153 6.54 6.51 -1.69
N ALA A 154 6.69 6.86 -2.98
CA ALA A 154 5.92 7.95 -3.58
C ALA A 154 4.40 7.70 -3.52
N ARG A 155 3.96 6.46 -3.75
CA ARG A 155 2.54 6.09 -3.68
C ARG A 155 2.00 6.14 -2.25
N ILE A 156 2.77 5.68 -1.28
CA ILE A 156 2.39 5.74 0.13
C ILE A 156 2.36 7.18 0.64
N GLU A 157 3.31 8.03 0.23
CA GLU A 157 3.32 9.45 0.61
C GLU A 157 2.12 10.21 0.01
N ALA A 158 1.75 9.90 -1.24
CA ALA A 158 0.55 10.45 -1.87
C ALA A 158 -0.72 10.05 -1.10
N GLU A 159 -0.82 8.79 -0.67
CA GLU A 159 -1.92 8.30 0.15
C GLU A 159 -1.99 9.05 1.49
N ARG A 160 -0.86 9.17 2.18
CA ARG A 160 -0.78 9.89 3.46
C ARG A 160 -1.14 11.36 3.33
N SER A 161 -0.68 12.01 2.27
CA SER A 161 -1.08 13.38 1.93
C SER A 161 -2.59 13.53 1.73
N ALA A 162 -3.24 12.53 1.12
CA ALA A 162 -4.70 12.51 1.00
C ALA A 162 -5.39 12.37 2.36
N ARG A 163 -4.89 11.48 3.23
CA ARG A 163 -5.44 11.31 4.59
C ARG A 163 -5.21 12.53 5.48
N ALA A 164 -4.07 13.21 5.35
CA ALA A 164 -3.82 14.46 6.06
C ALA A 164 -4.83 15.55 5.66
N ARG A 165 -5.16 15.68 4.37
CA ARG A 165 -6.22 16.59 3.91
C ARG A 165 -7.60 16.19 4.45
N ALA A 166 -7.91 14.90 4.49
CA ALA A 166 -9.16 14.41 5.07
C ALA A 166 -9.27 14.75 6.57
N MET A 167 -8.18 14.63 7.31
CA MET A 167 -8.10 15.05 8.72
C MET A 167 -8.34 16.55 8.88
N LEU A 168 -7.73 17.39 8.04
CA LEU A 168 -7.93 18.84 8.10
C LEU A 168 -9.36 19.26 7.80
N ASN A 169 -10.04 18.56 6.88
CA ASN A 169 -11.38 18.93 6.43
C ASN A 169 -12.50 18.39 7.32
N GLY A 170 -12.32 17.21 7.92
CA GLY A 170 -13.39 16.50 8.62
C GLY A 170 -12.95 15.78 9.90
N GLY A 171 -11.76 16.08 10.42
CA GLY A 171 -11.19 15.38 11.56
C GLY A 171 -11.01 13.88 11.29
N ILE A 172 -11.02 13.09 12.36
CA ILE A 172 -10.85 11.64 12.24
C ILE A 172 -12.00 10.95 11.50
N ASP A 173 -13.24 11.43 11.64
CA ASP A 173 -14.37 10.94 10.86
C ASP A 173 -14.13 11.15 9.36
N GLY A 174 -13.61 12.30 8.96
CA GLY A 174 -13.21 12.57 7.57
C GLY A 174 -12.16 11.59 7.05
N VAL A 175 -11.15 11.27 7.87
CA VAL A 175 -10.15 10.24 7.53
C VAL A 175 -10.81 8.89 7.32
N LEU A 176 -11.60 8.41 8.27
CA LEU A 176 -12.23 7.08 8.21
C LEU A 176 -13.23 6.96 7.05
N GLN A 177 -13.97 8.02 6.74
CA GLN A 177 -14.86 8.07 5.56
C GLN A 177 -14.08 8.01 4.25
N SER A 178 -12.89 8.60 4.22
CA SER A 178 -12.05 8.66 3.01
C SER A 178 -11.38 7.33 2.64
N LEU A 179 -11.45 6.31 3.50
CA LEU A 179 -10.89 4.97 3.28
C LEU A 179 -11.77 4.08 2.38
N GLY A 180 -12.95 4.55 1.97
CA GLY A 180 -13.83 3.83 1.05
C GLY A 180 -13.23 3.64 -0.35
N PRO A 181 -13.73 2.67 -1.13
CA PRO A 181 -14.95 1.90 -0.87
C PRO A 181 -14.77 0.64 -0.02
N ASP A 182 -13.55 0.12 0.14
CA ASP A 182 -13.30 -1.17 0.81
C ASP A 182 -13.51 -1.10 2.34
N LEU A 183 -13.45 0.11 2.90
CA LEU A 183 -13.76 0.41 4.30
C LEU A 183 -14.92 1.39 4.38
N ARG A 184 -15.98 0.97 5.06
CA ARG A 184 -17.19 1.78 5.23
C ARG A 184 -17.30 2.25 6.67
N TRP A 185 -17.09 3.55 6.88
CA TRP A 185 -17.31 4.17 8.19
C TRP A 185 -18.79 4.43 8.43
N GLN A 186 -19.32 3.85 9.50
CA GLN A 186 -20.64 4.14 10.04
C GLN A 186 -20.50 4.28 11.54
N ARG A 187 -20.25 5.51 12.01
CA ARG A 187 -19.92 5.78 13.41
C ARG A 187 -20.85 5.00 14.37
N PRO A 188 -20.29 4.27 15.36
CA PRO A 188 -18.87 4.18 15.74
C PRO A 188 -18.11 2.99 15.13
N ILE A 189 -18.62 2.38 14.05
CA ILE A 189 -18.11 1.12 13.50
C ILE A 189 -17.49 1.32 12.12
N LEU A 190 -16.27 0.80 11.93
CA LEU A 190 -15.66 0.65 10.61
C LEU A 190 -15.92 -0.76 10.09
N HIS A 191 -16.61 -0.86 8.96
CA HIS A 191 -16.98 -2.12 8.33
C HIS A 191 -16.07 -2.44 7.16
N THR A 192 -15.70 -3.71 7.00
CA THR A 192 -14.95 -4.16 5.83
C THR A 192 -15.17 -5.65 5.53
N VAL A 193 -15.07 -6.00 4.25
CA VAL A 193 -15.16 -7.40 3.83
C VAL A 193 -13.95 -8.15 4.39
N TYR A 194 -14.22 -9.30 5.03
CA TYR A 194 -13.20 -10.09 5.72
C TYR A 194 -13.53 -11.58 5.61
N PRO A 195 -12.53 -12.48 5.56
CA PRO A 195 -12.75 -13.92 5.35
C PRO A 195 -13.71 -14.57 6.35
N GLU A 196 -13.74 -14.05 7.58
CA GLU A 196 -14.61 -14.51 8.66
C GLU A 196 -15.43 -13.35 9.24
N ASP A 197 -16.49 -13.66 9.99
CA ASP A 197 -17.24 -12.66 10.75
C ASP A 197 -16.55 -12.39 12.08
N ARG A 198 -16.11 -11.14 12.31
CA ARG A 198 -15.24 -10.77 13.43
C ARG A 198 -15.56 -9.37 13.95
N ASP A 199 -15.62 -9.24 15.26
CA ASP A 199 -15.77 -7.97 15.97
C ASP A 199 -14.48 -7.63 16.73
N LEU A 200 -13.83 -6.53 16.35
CA LEU A 200 -12.64 -6.01 17.00
C LEU A 200 -13.02 -4.78 17.83
N HIS A 201 -12.95 -4.92 19.15
CA HIS A 201 -13.17 -3.80 20.08
C HIS A 201 -11.83 -3.17 20.46
N LEU A 202 -11.67 -1.89 20.17
CA LEU A 202 -10.40 -1.18 20.39
C LEU A 202 -10.16 -0.85 21.87
N ASN A 203 -11.24 -0.69 22.66
CA ASN A 203 -11.20 -0.57 24.12
C ASN A 203 -10.27 0.55 24.63
N GLY A 204 -10.26 1.70 23.95
CA GLY A 204 -9.46 2.86 24.31
C GLY A 204 -7.99 2.79 23.90
N ARG A 205 -7.55 1.72 23.19
CA ARG A 205 -6.18 1.57 22.66
C ARG A 205 -5.93 2.43 21.41
N GLY A 206 -6.98 2.77 20.67
CA GLY A 206 -6.88 3.38 19.34
C GLY A 206 -6.61 2.38 18.23
N LEU A 207 -6.46 2.90 17.01
CA LEU A 207 -6.17 2.12 15.80
C LEU A 207 -5.00 2.73 15.04
N LEU A 208 -4.03 1.92 14.62
CA LEU A 208 -3.01 2.33 13.67
C LEU A 208 -3.41 1.94 12.25
N LEU A 209 -3.69 2.94 11.41
CA LEU A 209 -3.94 2.75 9.98
C LEU A 209 -2.60 2.67 9.24
N VAL A 210 -2.33 1.54 8.58
CA VAL A 210 -1.09 1.32 7.83
C VAL A 210 -1.43 1.24 6.34
N PRO A 211 -1.16 2.29 5.55
CA PRO A 211 -1.30 2.21 4.10
C PRO A 211 -0.28 1.23 3.54
N SER A 212 -0.74 0.29 2.71
CA SER A 212 0.14 -0.70 2.09
C SER A 212 0.01 -0.71 0.57
N TYR A 213 1.16 -0.68 -0.12
CA TYR A 213 1.25 -0.68 -1.57
C TYR A 213 0.80 -1.99 -2.17
N PHE A 214 1.25 -3.14 -1.65
CA PHE A 214 0.87 -4.45 -2.20
C PHE A 214 -0.45 -5.00 -1.64
N CYS A 215 -1.02 -4.37 -0.60
CA CYS A 215 -2.37 -4.69 -0.16
C CYS A 215 -3.39 -4.34 -1.26
N TRP A 216 -4.41 -5.18 -1.40
CA TRP A 216 -5.44 -5.00 -2.43
C TRP A 216 -6.77 -5.59 -2.00
N GLY A 217 -7.80 -4.77 -2.07
CA GLY A 217 -9.14 -5.11 -1.59
C GLY A 217 -9.16 -5.14 -0.07
N ASN A 218 -9.49 -6.29 0.50
CA ASN A 218 -9.76 -6.41 1.93
C ASN A 218 -8.55 -6.05 2.80
N PRO A 219 -8.75 -5.20 3.82
CA PRO A 219 -7.71 -4.86 4.77
C PRO A 219 -7.35 -6.06 5.66
N VAL A 220 -6.18 -5.99 6.29
CA VAL A 220 -5.65 -7.03 7.16
C VAL A 220 -5.37 -6.45 8.54
N THR A 221 -5.60 -7.24 9.57
CA THR A 221 -5.31 -6.92 10.98
C THR A 221 -4.73 -8.16 11.64
N PHE A 222 -4.14 -8.03 12.83
CA PHE A 222 -3.59 -9.15 13.57
C PHE A 222 -4.67 -10.19 13.92
N GLY A 223 -4.28 -11.47 13.96
CA GLY A 223 -5.12 -12.53 14.53
C GLY A 223 -5.27 -12.36 16.04
N ASP A 224 -4.18 -12.04 16.72
CA ASP A 224 -4.15 -11.75 18.15
C ASP A 224 -4.76 -10.37 18.46
N THR A 225 -5.95 -10.39 19.06
CA THR A 225 -6.70 -9.19 19.46
C THR A 225 -6.07 -8.45 20.66
N THR A 226 -5.11 -9.07 21.35
CA THR A 226 -4.44 -8.48 22.52
C THR A 226 -3.33 -7.53 22.12
N LEU A 227 -2.77 -7.67 20.92
CA LEU A 227 -1.81 -6.74 20.34
C LEU A 227 -2.44 -5.36 20.11
N ASP A 228 -1.59 -4.34 20.02
CA ASP A 228 -2.03 -3.00 19.67
C ASP A 228 -2.75 -3.02 18.31
N PRO A 229 -4.00 -2.53 18.23
CA PRO A 229 -4.80 -2.70 17.02
C PRO A 229 -4.19 -1.96 15.83
N ILE A 230 -4.00 -2.70 14.73
CA ILE A 230 -3.57 -2.14 13.45
C ILE A 230 -4.54 -2.54 12.34
N LEU A 231 -4.59 -1.73 11.28
CA LEU A 231 -5.34 -2.04 10.07
C LEU A 231 -4.50 -1.69 8.85
N ILE A 232 -4.00 -2.73 8.19
CA ILE A 232 -3.34 -2.62 6.91
C ILE A 232 -4.40 -2.45 5.83
N TYR A 233 -4.32 -1.40 5.05
CA TYR A 233 -5.31 -1.14 3.99
C TYR A 233 -4.64 -0.83 2.65
N SER A 234 -5.38 -1.13 1.59
CA SER A 234 -4.98 -0.85 0.22
C SER A 234 -4.87 0.65 -0.02
N LEU A 235 -3.84 1.08 -0.75
CA LEU A 235 -3.81 2.46 -1.24
C LEU A 235 -5.02 2.75 -2.13
N SER A 236 -5.39 4.02 -2.22
CA SER A 236 -6.39 4.47 -3.18
C SER A 236 -5.84 4.25 -4.60
N HIS A 237 -6.34 3.24 -5.30
CA HIS A 237 -6.05 3.05 -6.71
C HIS A 237 -6.91 3.98 -7.54
N GLU A 238 -6.32 4.66 -8.52
CA GLU A 238 -7.13 5.27 -9.57
C GLU A 238 -7.94 4.15 -10.23
N PRO A 239 -9.26 4.31 -10.41
CA PRO A 239 -10.06 3.29 -11.07
C PRO A 239 -9.47 3.01 -12.45
N HIS A 240 -9.09 1.76 -12.71
CA HIS A 240 -8.74 1.33 -14.06
C HIS A 240 -9.98 1.44 -14.92
N HIS A 241 -9.90 2.28 -15.96
CA HIS A 241 -10.89 2.29 -17.01
C HIS A 241 -11.04 0.87 -17.56
N SER A 242 -12.18 0.24 -17.30
CA SER A 242 -12.55 -0.95 -18.06
C SER A 242 -12.60 -0.51 -19.52
N ALA A 243 -11.62 -0.93 -20.32
CA ALA A 243 -11.63 -0.75 -21.76
C ALA A 243 -12.74 -1.65 -22.31
N LEU A 244 -13.99 -1.22 -22.17
CA LEU A 244 -15.03 -1.61 -23.11
C LEU A 244 -14.68 -0.93 -24.43
N PRO A 245 -14.66 -1.66 -25.57
CA PRO A 245 -14.44 -1.04 -26.86
C PRO A 245 -15.65 -0.14 -27.15
N GLY A 246 -15.48 1.17 -27.01
CA GLY A 246 -16.55 2.13 -27.31
C GLY A 246 -16.31 3.57 -26.91
N ASP A 247 -15.43 3.88 -25.95
CA ASP A 247 -15.32 5.24 -25.41
C ASP A 247 -14.11 6.02 -25.95
N LEU A 248 -14.26 6.55 -27.17
CA LEU A 248 -13.44 7.66 -27.65
C LEU A 248 -14.04 8.96 -27.08
N GLY A 249 -13.44 9.56 -26.04
CA GLY A 249 -14.00 10.83 -25.56
C GLY A 249 -13.18 11.77 -24.68
N SER A 250 -12.55 11.35 -23.58
CA SER A 250 -12.07 12.36 -22.59
C SER A 250 -10.56 12.62 -22.60
N GLY A 251 -9.74 11.58 -22.81
CA GLY A 251 -8.27 11.70 -22.81
C GLY A 251 -7.72 12.46 -24.03
N ALA A 252 -8.51 12.55 -25.11
CA ALA A 252 -8.18 13.26 -26.33
C ALA A 252 -8.39 14.78 -26.20
N SER A 253 -9.42 15.22 -25.47
CA SER A 253 -9.76 16.65 -25.27
C SER A 253 -8.64 17.44 -24.58
N LEU A 254 -8.12 16.93 -23.45
CA LEU A 254 -7.04 17.62 -22.73
C LEU A 254 -5.72 17.63 -23.51
N LYS A 255 -5.43 16.56 -24.25
CA LYS A 255 -4.24 16.48 -25.13
C LYS A 255 -4.36 17.44 -26.30
N ALA A 256 -5.56 17.68 -26.83
CA ALA A 256 -5.82 18.68 -27.86
C ALA A 256 -5.65 20.11 -27.31
N LEU A 257 -6.11 20.37 -26.08
CA LEU A 257 -6.03 21.69 -25.46
C LEU A 257 -4.61 22.10 -25.03
N LEU A 258 -3.89 21.20 -24.35
CA LEU A 258 -2.59 21.52 -23.74
C LEU A 258 -1.40 20.95 -24.52
N GLY A 259 -1.64 20.04 -25.46
CA GLY A 259 -0.60 19.17 -26.01
C GLY A 259 -0.32 17.97 -25.10
N ARG A 260 0.20 16.89 -25.68
CA ARG A 260 0.38 15.61 -24.98
C ARG A 260 1.24 15.73 -23.73
N THR A 261 2.38 16.41 -23.84
CA THR A 261 3.37 16.49 -22.76
C THR A 261 2.88 17.36 -21.61
N ARG A 262 2.29 18.53 -21.88
CA ARG A 262 1.74 19.38 -20.80
C ARG A 262 0.54 18.74 -20.12
N ALA A 263 -0.33 18.05 -20.86
CA ALA A 263 -1.40 17.27 -20.25
C ALA A 263 -0.86 16.16 -19.33
N ALA A 264 0.24 15.50 -19.71
CA ALA A 264 0.90 14.50 -18.87
C ALA A 264 1.56 15.12 -17.63
N VAL A 265 2.23 16.28 -17.78
CA VAL A 265 2.83 17.02 -16.65
C VAL A 265 1.76 17.48 -15.67
N LEU A 266 0.63 18.01 -16.17
CA LEU A 266 -0.49 18.45 -15.33
C LEU A 266 -1.08 17.29 -14.52
N ARG A 267 -1.24 16.11 -15.13
CA ARG A 267 -1.69 14.90 -14.42
C ARG A 267 -0.66 14.42 -13.40
N ALA A 268 0.62 14.42 -13.75
CA ALA A 268 1.69 14.03 -12.82
C ALA A 268 1.78 14.99 -11.61
N ALA A 269 1.43 16.27 -11.77
CA ALA A 269 1.34 17.23 -10.68
C ALA A 269 0.09 17.06 -9.79
N ALA A 270 -0.86 16.18 -10.14
CA ALA A 270 -2.11 16.01 -9.40
C ALA A 270 -1.93 15.55 -7.96
N THR A 271 -0.89 14.76 -7.71
CA THR A 271 -0.55 14.25 -6.38
C THR A 271 0.59 15.02 -5.72
N GLY A 272 1.10 16.07 -6.36
CA GLY A 272 2.37 16.70 -6.00
C GLY A 272 3.55 15.96 -6.61
N ALA A 273 4.38 16.65 -7.39
CA ALA A 273 5.56 16.07 -8.02
C ALA A 273 6.70 17.08 -8.16
N THR A 274 7.93 16.63 -7.94
CA THR A 274 9.13 17.40 -8.21
C THR A 274 9.42 17.46 -9.71
N THR A 275 10.24 18.41 -10.17
CA THR A 275 10.63 18.49 -11.59
C THR A 275 11.24 17.19 -12.12
N GLY A 276 12.00 16.46 -11.30
CA GLY A 276 12.57 15.17 -11.66
C GLY A 276 11.52 14.06 -11.80
N GLU A 277 10.53 14.04 -10.92
CA GLU A 277 9.39 13.11 -11.00
C GLU A 277 8.50 13.40 -12.21
N LEU A 278 8.27 14.69 -12.52
CA LEU A 278 7.56 15.11 -13.73
C LEU A 278 8.30 14.61 -14.98
N ALA A 279 9.63 14.81 -15.05
CA ALA A 279 10.46 14.36 -16.16
C ALA A 279 10.36 12.84 -16.37
N ARG A 280 10.45 12.07 -15.28
CA ARG A 280 10.32 10.61 -15.29
C ARG A 280 8.92 10.17 -15.72
N ALA A 281 7.88 10.79 -15.18
CA ALA A 281 6.49 10.44 -15.47
C ALA A 281 6.10 10.73 -16.94
N THR A 282 6.71 11.75 -17.56
CA THR A 282 6.39 12.13 -18.94
C THR A 282 7.41 11.69 -19.98
N GLY A 283 8.52 11.06 -19.57
CA GLY A 283 9.58 10.60 -20.47
C GLY A 283 10.35 11.73 -21.18
N VAL A 284 10.44 12.91 -20.55
CA VAL A 284 11.17 14.07 -21.11
C VAL A 284 12.34 14.45 -20.22
N SER A 285 13.25 15.30 -20.70
CA SER A 285 14.37 15.80 -19.89
C SER A 285 13.90 16.66 -18.72
N ALA A 286 14.71 16.76 -17.66
CA ALA A 286 14.43 17.66 -16.53
C ALA A 286 14.26 19.13 -16.95
N SER A 287 15.02 19.59 -17.95
CA SER A 287 14.87 20.93 -18.51
C SER A 287 13.53 21.12 -19.22
N SER A 288 13.09 20.14 -20.02
CA SER A 288 11.78 20.16 -20.70
C SER A 288 10.63 20.07 -19.71
N ALA A 289 10.73 19.23 -18.68
CA ALA A 289 9.75 19.14 -17.61
C ALA A 289 9.63 20.46 -16.83
N SER A 290 10.74 21.13 -16.54
CA SER A 290 10.75 22.45 -15.89
C SER A 290 10.08 23.53 -16.75
N GLN A 291 10.31 23.51 -18.07
CA GLN A 291 9.64 24.42 -19.01
C GLN A 291 8.13 24.16 -19.07
N HIS A 292 7.70 22.90 -19.13
CA HIS A 292 6.28 22.55 -19.10
C HIS A 292 5.60 22.92 -17.79
N ALA A 293 6.25 22.66 -16.65
CA ALA A 293 5.77 23.08 -15.34
C ALA A 293 5.64 24.61 -15.26
N THR A 294 6.59 25.34 -15.85
CA THR A 294 6.52 26.81 -15.90
C THR A 294 5.35 27.31 -16.71
N ALA A 295 5.17 26.80 -17.94
CA ALA A 295 4.01 27.17 -18.75
C ALA A 295 2.67 26.87 -18.06
N LEU A 296 2.56 25.75 -17.34
CA LEU A 296 1.35 25.41 -16.59
C LEU A 296 1.15 26.30 -15.35
N ARG A 297 2.24 26.76 -14.72
CA ARG A 297 2.20 27.68 -13.59
C ARG A 297 1.77 29.07 -14.02
N ASP A 298 2.33 29.56 -15.11
CA ASP A 298 2.01 30.88 -15.68
C ASP A 298 0.55 30.92 -16.16
N ALA A 299 0.01 29.77 -16.61
CA ALA A 299 -1.41 29.59 -16.90
C ALA A 299 -2.30 29.39 -15.66
N GLY A 300 -1.74 29.44 -14.45
CA GLY A 300 -2.47 29.28 -13.19
C GLY A 300 -3.00 27.87 -12.93
N LEU A 301 -2.51 26.84 -13.64
CA LEU A 301 -2.96 25.45 -13.49
C LEU A 301 -2.19 24.68 -12.41
N ILE A 302 -0.95 25.07 -12.15
CA ILE A 302 -0.13 24.51 -11.06
C ILE A 302 0.50 25.63 -10.23
N THR A 303 0.84 25.32 -8.99
CA THR A 303 1.69 26.13 -8.12
C THR A 303 2.97 25.37 -7.81
N SER A 304 4.06 26.10 -7.57
CA SER A 304 5.37 25.52 -7.25
C SER A 304 5.83 26.04 -5.90
N HIS A 305 6.17 25.13 -5.00
CA HIS A 305 6.72 25.45 -3.69
C HIS A 305 8.10 24.80 -3.55
N ARG A 306 9.10 25.58 -3.13
CA ARG A 306 10.42 25.03 -2.82
C ARG A 306 10.32 24.26 -1.50
N HIS A 307 10.67 22.98 -1.54
CA HIS A 307 10.70 22.10 -0.38
C HIS A 307 12.12 21.52 -0.25
N ALA A 308 12.88 22.01 0.72
CA ALA A 308 14.31 21.72 0.87
C ALA A 308 15.11 21.98 -0.43
N ALA A 309 15.84 20.98 -0.92
CA ALA A 309 16.67 21.09 -2.12
C ALA A 309 15.88 20.94 -3.45
N SER A 310 14.57 20.68 -3.40
CA SER A 310 13.75 20.45 -4.60
C SER A 310 12.56 21.41 -4.70
N VAL A 311 11.95 21.47 -5.88
CA VAL A 311 10.73 22.26 -6.14
C VAL A 311 9.58 21.29 -6.37
N LEU A 312 8.55 21.37 -5.54
CA LEU A 312 7.33 20.57 -5.61
C LEU A 312 6.26 21.33 -6.39
N HIS A 313 5.69 20.69 -7.41
CA HIS A 313 4.61 21.22 -8.22
C HIS A 313 3.30 20.54 -7.84
N THR A 314 2.27 21.33 -7.55
CA THR A 314 0.93 20.84 -7.17
C THR A 314 -0.14 21.57 -7.98
N LEU A 315 -1.32 20.97 -8.12
CA LEU A 315 -2.43 21.63 -8.82
C LEU A 315 -2.96 22.84 -8.04
N THR A 316 -3.32 23.88 -8.78
CA THR A 316 -4.26 24.89 -8.28
C THR A 316 -5.70 24.37 -8.34
N PRO A 317 -6.67 25.06 -7.71
CA PRO A 317 -8.08 24.74 -7.91
C PRO A 317 -8.51 24.72 -9.39
N LEU A 318 -7.95 25.63 -10.20
CA LEU A 318 -8.20 25.69 -11.65
C LEU A 318 -7.64 24.46 -12.39
N GLY A 319 -6.40 24.06 -12.09
CA GLY A 319 -5.80 22.86 -12.67
C GLY A 319 -6.54 21.59 -12.28
N ALA A 320 -6.99 21.49 -11.02
CA ALA A 320 -7.80 20.38 -10.54
C ALA A 320 -9.19 20.35 -11.19
N ALA A 321 -9.84 21.50 -11.38
CA ALA A 321 -11.11 21.60 -12.08
C ALA A 321 -10.97 21.21 -13.57
N LEU A 322 -9.90 21.65 -14.23
CA LEU A 322 -9.62 21.30 -15.62
C LEU A 322 -9.37 19.81 -15.80
N LEU A 323 -8.63 19.19 -14.87
CA LEU A 323 -8.45 17.73 -14.86
C LEU A 323 -9.78 17.01 -14.64
N ARG A 324 -10.59 17.41 -13.64
CA ARG A 324 -11.91 16.82 -13.38
C ARG A 324 -12.85 16.92 -14.58
N ALA A 325 -12.93 18.10 -15.21
CA ALA A 325 -13.77 18.33 -16.38
C ALA A 325 -13.30 17.56 -17.64
N ASN A 326 -12.05 17.09 -17.65
CA ASN A 326 -11.48 16.25 -18.71
C ASN A 326 -11.14 14.84 -18.22
N THR A 327 -11.64 14.46 -17.05
CA THR A 327 -11.67 13.08 -16.57
C THR A 327 -12.84 12.41 -17.29
N PRO A 328 -12.75 11.15 -17.74
CA PRO A 328 -13.89 10.52 -18.38
C PRO A 328 -15.00 10.43 -17.35
N GLY A 329 -16.10 11.17 -17.59
CA GLY A 329 -17.30 11.03 -16.80
C GLY A 329 -17.91 9.67 -17.09
N SER A 330 -18.30 8.92 -16.07
CA SER A 330 -19.35 7.91 -16.24
C SER A 330 -20.71 8.54 -15.92
N PRO A 331 -21.79 8.11 -16.60
CA PRO A 331 -23.17 8.40 -16.22
C PRO A 331 -23.54 7.78 -14.87
#